data_AF-A0A1G2USK9-F1
#
_entry.id   AF-A0A1G2USK9-F1
#
_cell.length_a   1.000
_cell.length_b   1.000
_cell.length_c   1.000
_cell.angle_alpha   90.00
_cell.angle_beta   90.00
_cell.angle_gamma   90.00
#
_symmetry.space_group_name_H-M   'P 1'
#
loop_
_entity.id
_entity.type
_entity.pdbx_description
1 polymer ?
#
loop_
_entity_poly.entity_id
_entity_poly.type
_entity_poly.pdbx_seq_one_letter_code
_entity_poly.pdbx_strand_id
1 'polypeptide(L)'
;MEYTIDAQNKKLGRVASEVAIILMGKNRVDFVRNAIPDVKVKISNAGKIFTTNKKMDDKIYKNYSGYPGGLRERSMKKVISDKGMKEVLRIAIKGMLPKNKLRDRMMQNLIITE
;
A
#
# COMPACT_ATOMS: atom_id res chain seq x y z
N MET A 1 7.16 3.00 -17.90
CA MET A 1 8.26 3.68 -17.13
C MET A 1 8.36 3.09 -15.73
N GLU A 2 9.55 3.07 -15.12
CA GLU A 2 9.79 2.49 -13.78
C GLU A 2 10.24 3.57 -12.79
N TYR A 3 9.61 3.59 -11.60
CA TYR A 3 9.98 4.44 -10.48
C TYR A 3 10.43 3.58 -9.32
N THR A 4 11.61 3.87 -8.77
CA THR A 4 12.13 3.19 -7.58
C THR A 4 12.12 4.14 -6.40
N ILE A 5 11.47 3.73 -5.31
CA ILE A 5 11.38 4.50 -4.06
C ILE A 5 12.02 3.70 -2.94
N ASP A 6 13.05 4.28 -2.34
CA ASP A 6 13.61 3.75 -1.10
C ASP A 6 12.74 4.14 0.10
N ALA A 7 12.31 3.14 0.86
CA ALA A 7 11.47 3.29 2.04
C ALA A 7 12.25 3.42 3.35
N GLN A 8 13.58 3.28 3.34
CA GLN A 8 14.40 3.35 4.55
C GLN A 8 14.20 4.67 5.30
N ASN A 9 13.96 4.60 6.62
CA ASN A 9 13.74 5.74 7.52
C ASN A 9 12.58 6.68 7.15
N LYS A 10 11.77 6.35 6.15
CA LYS A 10 10.59 7.15 5.78
C LYS A 10 9.37 6.68 6.54
N LYS A 11 8.44 7.60 6.81
CA LYS A 11 7.16 7.29 7.46
C LYS A 11 6.27 6.52 6.49
N LEU A 12 5.73 5.38 6.92
CA LEU A 12 4.84 4.50 6.14
C LEU A 12 3.77 5.24 5.32
N GLY A 13 3.01 6.11 5.97
CA GLY A 13 1.91 6.83 5.31
C GLY A 13 2.39 7.81 4.24
N ARG A 14 3.57 8.42 4.40
CA ARG A 14 4.10 9.37 3.40
C ARG A 14 4.56 8.64 2.16
N VAL A 15 5.28 7.53 2.32
CA VAL A 15 5.69 6.66 1.21
C VAL A 15 4.48 6.13 0.47
N ALA A 16 3.46 5.66 1.18
CA ALA A 16 2.24 5.16 0.56
C ALA A 16 1.53 6.25 -0.28
N SER A 17 1.49 7.49 0.21
CA SER A 17 0.85 8.62 -0.49
C SER A 17 1.59 8.97 -1.78
N GLU A 18 2.92 9.04 -1.72
CA GLU A 18 3.76 9.32 -2.88
C GLU A 18 3.61 8.25 -3.95
N VAL A 19 3.68 6.98 -3.55
CA VAL A 19 3.48 5.82 -4.43
C VAL A 19 2.10 5.85 -5.08
N ALA A 20 1.04 6.17 -4.33
CA ALA A 20 -0.32 6.23 -4.86
C ALA A 20 -0.49 7.32 -5.95
N ILE A 21 0.16 8.48 -5.79
CA ILE A 21 0.15 9.55 -6.79
C ILE A 21 0.79 9.07 -8.10
N ILE A 22 1.92 8.37 -8.00
CA ILE A 22 2.65 7.84 -9.16
C ILE A 22 1.87 6.72 -9.83
N LEU A 23 1.26 5.81 -9.06
CA LEU A 23 0.40 4.74 -9.61
C LEU A 23 -0.85 5.29 -10.30
N MET A 24 -1.38 6.41 -9.83
CA MET A 24 -2.47 7.13 -10.52
C MET A 24 -1.98 7.91 -11.75
N GLY A 25 -0.66 8.08 -11.94
CA GLY A 25 -0.09 8.88 -13.02
C GLY A 25 -0.29 10.38 -12.85
N LYS A 26 -0.72 10.85 -11.66
CA LYS A 26 -1.01 12.27 -11.37
C LYS A 26 0.23 13.16 -11.37
N ASN A 27 1.41 12.57 -11.34
CA ASN A 27 2.69 13.27 -11.48
C ASN A 27 3.02 13.63 -12.94
N ARG A 28 2.22 13.16 -13.91
CA ARG A 28 2.45 13.40 -15.33
C ARG A 28 1.38 14.31 -15.93
N VAL A 29 1.77 15.00 -16.99
CA VAL A 29 0.89 15.92 -17.74
C VAL A 29 -0.17 15.18 -18.56
N ASP A 30 0.10 13.92 -18.95
CA ASP A 30 -0.81 13.04 -19.69
C ASP A 30 -1.77 12.26 -18.79
N PHE A 31 -2.01 12.74 -17.57
CA PHE A 31 -2.94 12.11 -16.63
C PHE A 31 -4.37 12.10 -17.18
N VAL A 32 -4.94 10.90 -17.28
CA VAL A 32 -6.36 10.71 -17.63
C VAL A 32 -7.05 9.83 -16.59
N ARG A 33 -8.19 10.31 -16.06
CA ARG A 33 -8.90 9.65 -14.95
C ARG A 33 -9.48 8.27 -15.32
N ASN A 34 -9.83 8.04 -16.58
CA ASN A 34 -10.46 6.80 -17.05
C ASN A 34 -9.47 5.79 -17.64
N ALA A 35 -8.18 6.13 -17.71
CA ALA A 35 -7.14 5.27 -18.26
C ALA A 35 -6.22 4.75 -17.14
N ILE A 36 -5.52 3.65 -17.43
CA ILE A 36 -4.49 3.11 -16.55
C ILE A 36 -3.16 3.64 -17.05
N PRO A 37 -2.39 4.35 -16.20
CA PRO A 37 -1.05 4.79 -16.58
C PRO A 37 -0.11 3.60 -16.79
N ASP A 38 0.72 3.66 -17.85
CA ASP A 38 1.81 2.71 -18.05
C ASP A 38 3.04 3.06 -17.17
N VAL A 39 2.90 2.77 -15.88
CA VAL A 39 3.89 3.06 -14.85
C VAL A 39 4.04 1.84 -13.96
N LYS A 40 5.28 1.48 -13.62
CA LYS A 40 5.63 0.51 -12.58
C LYS A 40 6.30 1.23 -11.41
N VAL A 41 5.92 0.89 -10.19
CA VAL A 41 6.52 1.47 -8.99
C VAL A 41 7.11 0.36 -8.15
N LYS A 42 8.42 0.46 -7.88
CA LYS A 42 9.18 -0.46 -7.04
C LYS A 42 9.50 0.21 -5.71
N ILE A 43 9.12 -0.43 -4.61
CA ILE A 43 9.49 0.00 -3.25
C ILE A 43 10.61 -0.90 -2.76
N SER A 44 11.77 -0.33 -2.42
CA SER A 44 12.89 -1.04 -1.80
C SER A 44 12.97 -0.82 -0.29
N ASN A 45 13.57 -1.78 0.43
CA ASN A 45 13.78 -1.73 1.88
C ASN A 45 12.48 -1.56 2.69
N ALA A 46 11.40 -2.23 2.28
CA ALA A 46 10.12 -2.11 2.96
C ALA A 46 10.18 -2.54 4.45
N GLY A 47 11.09 -3.44 4.82
CA GLY A 47 11.32 -3.87 6.20
C GLY A 47 11.94 -2.81 7.11
N LYS A 48 12.61 -1.80 6.54
CA LYS A 48 13.27 -0.71 7.29
C LYS A 48 12.43 0.57 7.37
N ILE A 49 11.15 0.47 7.05
CA ILE A 49 10.26 1.63 7.05
C ILE A 49 9.94 2.06 8.48
N PHE A 50 9.92 3.36 8.72
CA PHE A 50 9.69 3.89 10.06
C PHE A 50 8.20 3.82 10.41
N THR A 51 7.89 3.09 11.49
CA THR A 51 6.55 3.04 12.10
C THR A 51 6.69 3.17 13.61
N THR A 52 5.84 3.97 14.23
CA THR A 52 5.83 4.14 15.69
C THR A 52 5.35 2.86 16.39
N ASN A 53 6.02 2.43 17.46
CA ASN A 53 5.67 1.22 18.22
C ASN A 53 4.18 1.18 18.62
N LYS A 54 3.65 2.29 19.11
CA LYS A 54 2.22 2.43 19.45
C LYS A 54 1.28 2.07 18.28
N LYS A 55 1.64 2.43 17.04
CA LYS A 55 0.83 2.09 15.86
C LYS A 55 0.93 0.62 15.49
N MET A 56 2.06 -0.03 15.77
CA MET A 56 2.20 -1.47 15.53
C MET A 56 1.27 -2.28 16.43
N ASP A 57 1.09 -1.83 17.68
CA ASP A 57 0.21 -2.45 18.67
C ASP A 57 -1.26 -2.08 18.46
N ASP A 58 -1.58 -0.79 18.40
CA ASP A 58 -2.96 -0.30 18.44
C ASP A 58 -3.70 -0.48 17.10
N LYS A 59 -2.98 -0.61 15.99
CA LYS A 59 -3.63 -0.67 14.67
C LYS A 59 -4.18 -2.06 14.40
N ILE A 60 -5.50 -2.15 14.38
CA ILE A 60 -6.24 -3.38 14.04
C ILE A 60 -6.73 -3.33 12.59
N TYR A 61 -6.41 -4.37 11.82
CA TYR A 61 -6.97 -4.65 10.51
C TYR A 61 -8.18 -5.57 10.66
N LYS A 62 -9.33 -5.13 10.16
CA LYS A 62 -10.59 -5.88 10.22
C LYS A 62 -10.96 -6.40 8.84
N ASN A 63 -11.42 -7.64 8.78
CA ASN A 63 -12.00 -8.25 7.59
C ASN A 63 -13.26 -9.02 7.98
N TYR A 64 -14.36 -8.82 7.27
CA TYR A 64 -15.64 -9.47 7.55
C TYR A 64 -16.07 -10.28 6.35
N SER A 65 -16.42 -11.55 6.57
CA SER A 65 -16.82 -12.46 5.49
C SER A 65 -18.25 -12.27 5.01
N GLY A 66 -19.10 -11.58 5.76
CA GLY A 66 -20.55 -11.45 5.49
C GLY A 66 -21.43 -12.32 6.39
N TYR A 67 -20.88 -13.37 7.01
CA TYR A 67 -21.60 -14.27 7.91
C TYR A 67 -21.53 -13.82 9.37
N PRO A 68 -22.60 -13.99 10.18
CA PRO A 68 -22.55 -13.75 11.62
C PRO A 68 -21.37 -14.48 12.28
N GLY A 69 -20.59 -13.77 13.09
CA GLY A 69 -19.34 -14.30 13.69
C GLY A 69 -18.13 -14.33 12.75
N GLY A 70 -18.28 -13.94 11.48
CA GLY A 70 -17.21 -13.93 10.47
C GLY A 70 -16.23 -12.76 10.54
N LEU A 71 -16.20 -12.00 11.64
CA LEU A 71 -15.29 -10.87 11.82
C LEU A 71 -13.90 -11.36 12.22
N ARG A 72 -12.89 -11.03 11.42
CA ARG A 72 -11.49 -11.34 11.67
C ARG A 72 -10.74 -10.05 11.94
N GLU A 73 -10.13 -9.97 13.12
CA GLU A 73 -9.30 -8.83 13.53
C GLU A 73 -7.85 -9.28 13.65
N ARG A 74 -6.92 -8.49 13.11
CA ARG A 74 -5.48 -8.74 13.18
C ARG A 74 -4.75 -7.46 13.56
N SER A 75 -3.91 -7.50 14.58
CA SER A 75 -3.01 -6.38 14.89
C SER A 75 -1.98 -6.18 13.78
N MET A 76 -1.45 -4.97 13.64
CA MET A 76 -0.41 -4.67 12.67
C MET A 76 0.84 -5.51 12.91
N LYS A 77 1.26 -5.73 14.17
CA LYS A 77 2.33 -6.69 14.51
C LYS A 77 2.08 -8.08 13.94
N LYS A 78 0.86 -8.62 14.09
CA LYS A 78 0.51 -9.94 13.58
C LYS A 78 0.55 -9.99 12.04
N VAL A 79 0.04 -8.95 11.37
CA VAL A 79 0.12 -8.87 9.90
C VAL A 79 1.58 -8.82 9.41
N ILE A 80 2.44 -8.06 10.09
CA ILE A 80 3.87 -7.99 9.77
C ILE A 80 4.55 -9.35 9.99
N SER A 81 4.23 -10.05 11.08
CA SER A 81 4.78 -11.39 11.34
C SER A 81 4.33 -12.42 10.30
N ASP A 82 3.04 -12.40 9.91
CA ASP A 82 2.47 -13.40 9.00
C ASP A 82 2.88 -13.18 7.53
N LYS A 83 2.94 -11.91 7.11
CA LYS A 83 3.02 -11.53 5.69
C LYS A 83 4.09 -10.49 5.37
N GLY A 84 4.83 -10.01 6.37
CA GLY A 84 5.85 -8.98 6.20
C GLY A 84 5.28 -7.56 6.07
N MET A 85 6.19 -6.59 6.08
CA MET A 85 5.85 -5.17 5.98
C MET A 85 5.26 -4.78 4.60
N LYS A 86 5.51 -5.62 3.59
CA LYS A 86 4.95 -5.48 2.24
C LYS A 86 3.42 -5.46 2.24
N GLU A 87 2.77 -6.29 3.05
CA GLU A 87 1.31 -6.35 3.09
C GLU A 87 0.72 -5.09 3.72
N VAL A 88 1.37 -4.59 4.78
CA VAL A 88 0.97 -3.34 5.43
C VAL A 88 1.02 -2.16 4.46
N LEU A 89 2.11 -2.06 3.69
CA LEU A 89 2.24 -1.07 2.62
C LEU A 89 1.19 -1.25 1.52
N ARG A 90 0.97 -2.50 1.08
CA ARG A 90 -0.03 -2.83 0.06
C ARG A 90 -1.43 -2.40 0.48
N ILE A 91 -1.82 -2.65 1.73
CA ILE A 91 -3.12 -2.23 2.29
C ILE A 91 -3.20 -0.70 2.34
N ALA A 92 -2.14 -0.03 2.81
CA ALA A 92 -2.10 1.42 2.89
C ALA A 92 -2.25 2.08 1.51
N ILE A 93 -1.48 1.63 0.52
CA ILE A 93 -1.52 2.15 -0.87
C ILE A 93 -2.88 1.85 -1.50
N LYS A 94 -3.41 0.63 -1.35
CA LYS A 94 -4.74 0.26 -1.85
C LYS A 94 -5.85 1.16 -1.28
N GLY A 95 -5.71 1.58 -0.03
CA GLY A 95 -6.64 2.51 0.63
C GLY A 95 -6.57 3.94 0.09
N MET A 96 -5.43 4.35 -0.50
CA MET A 96 -5.23 5.69 -1.07
C MET A 96 -5.66 5.79 -2.54
N LEU A 97 -5.89 4.66 -3.21
CA LEU A 97 -6.37 4.63 -4.59
C LEU A 97 -7.90 4.81 -4.67
N PRO A 98 -8.42 5.45 -5.75
CA PRO A 98 -9.86 5.56 -5.99
C PRO A 98 -10.55 4.20 -6.00
N LYS A 99 -11.72 4.10 -5.38
CA LYS A 99 -12.51 2.86 -5.32
C LYS A 99 -13.25 2.64 -6.64
N ASN A 100 -12.56 2.09 -7.64
CA ASN A 100 -13.13 1.77 -8.95
C ASN A 100 -12.52 0.46 -9.53
N LYS A 101 -12.96 0.07 -10.74
CA LYS A 101 -12.46 -1.13 -11.44
C LYS A 101 -10.98 -1.04 -11.84
N LEU A 102 -10.41 0.16 -11.92
CA LEU A 102 -9.01 0.38 -12.30
C LEU A 102 -8.06 0.13 -11.12
N ARG A 103 -8.55 0.24 -9.89
CA ARG A 103 -7.74 0.11 -8.66
C ARG A 103 -6.94 -1.17 -8.61
N ASP A 104 -7.57 -2.33 -8.84
CA ASP A 104 -6.88 -3.61 -8.72
C ASP A 104 -5.85 -3.80 -9.85
N ARG A 105 -6.08 -3.22 -11.03
CA ARG A 105 -5.10 -3.18 -12.13
C ARG A 105 -3.92 -2.27 -11.80
N MET A 106 -4.16 -1.07 -11.26
CA MET A 106 -3.08 -0.19 -10.78
C MET A 106 -2.24 -0.85 -9.69
N MET A 107 -2.86 -1.63 -8.80
CA MET A 107 -2.15 -2.39 -7.76
C MET A 107 -1.26 -3.52 -8.31
N GLN A 108 -1.48 -4.00 -9.54
CA GLN A 108 -0.59 -4.99 -10.18
C GLN A 108 0.73 -4.36 -10.63
N ASN A 109 0.74 -3.04 -10.86
CA ASN A 109 1.95 -2.31 -11.25
C ASN A 109 2.87 -1.99 -10.06
N LEU A 110 2.44 -2.31 -8.84
CA LEU A 110 3.21 -2.11 -7.61
C LEU A 110 4.05 -3.35 -7.29
N ILE A 111 5.36 -3.17 -7.22
CA ILE A 111 6.33 -4.19 -6.82
C ILE A 111 6.93 -3.76 -5.48
N ILE A 112 6.88 -4.64 -4.47
CA ILE A 112 7.42 -4.36 -3.14
C ILE A 112 8.47 -5.42 -2.84
N THR A 113 9.70 -4.97 -2.57
CA THR A 113 10.77 -5.81 -2.05
C THR A 113 10.95 -5.52 -0.57
N GLU A 114 11.23 -6.57 0.22
CA GLU A 114 11.44 -6.45 1.67
C GLU A 114 12.69 -5.65 2.03
#